data_AF-A0A6P1TNF3-F1
#
_entry.id   AF-A0A6P1TNF3-F1
#
_cell.length_a   1.000
_cell.length_b   1.000
_cell.length_c   1.000
_cell.angle_alpha   90.00
_cell.angle_beta   90.00
_cell.angle_gamma   90.00
#
_symmetry.space_group_name_H-M   'P 1'
#
loop_
_entity.id
_entity.type
_entity.pdbx_description
1 polymer ?
#
loop_
_entity_poly.entity_id
_entity_poly.type
_entity_poly.pdbx_seq_one_letter_code
_entity_poly.pdbx_strand_id
1 'polypeptide(L)'
;MIYNIKQGDTLYNISRANNVPLALILRANPYVDIYNLQVGDELCIPVTSPVTWNNVIPYVVQDEESLQAVLNQYGLDLQDVLEFNNMSGMDLTPGMTILIPVYDM
;
A
#
# COMPACT_ATOMS: atom_id res chain seq x y z
N MET A 1 -14.58 4.11 3.96
CA MET A 1 -15.54 4.76 3.03
C MET A 1 -15.89 3.75 1.95
N ILE A 2 -17.14 3.72 1.47
CA ILE A 2 -17.49 2.96 0.26
C ILE A 2 -17.32 3.88 -0.95
N TYR A 3 -16.58 3.41 -1.95
CA TYR A 3 -16.32 4.08 -3.22
C TYR A 3 -16.97 3.29 -4.35
N ASN A 4 -17.72 3.98 -5.22
CA ASN A 4 -18.34 3.39 -6.39
C ASN A 4 -17.42 3.54 -7.60
N ILE A 5 -17.07 2.42 -8.24
CA ILE A 5 -16.19 2.39 -9.41
C ILE A 5 -16.81 3.17 -10.58
N LYS A 6 -16.00 4.01 -11.22
CA LYS A 6 -16.36 4.82 -12.38
C LYS A 6 -15.57 4.40 -13.61
N GLN A 7 -16.04 4.83 -14.78
CA GLN A 7 -15.35 4.56 -16.04
C GLN A 7 -13.93 5.16 -16.00
N GLY A 8 -12.94 4.31 -16.28
CA GLY A 8 -11.52 4.69 -16.28
C GLY A 8 -10.84 4.60 -14.91
N ASP A 9 -11.54 4.17 -13.87
CA ASP A 9 -10.93 3.89 -12.58
C ASP A 9 -10.03 2.65 -12.66
N THR A 10 -8.97 2.67 -11.87
CA THR A 10 -8.07 1.54 -11.62
C THR A 10 -7.82 1.49 -10.12
N LEU A 11 -7.54 0.32 -9.55
CA LEU A 11 -7.20 0.28 -8.11
C LEU A 11 -6.00 1.17 -7.77
N TYR A 12 -5.06 1.33 -8.71
CA TYR A 12 -3.92 2.23 -8.58
C TYR A 12 -4.34 3.70 -8.46
N ASN A 13 -5.16 4.23 -9.38
CA ASN A 13 -5.54 5.64 -9.31
C ASN A 13 -6.46 5.93 -8.10
N ILE A 14 -7.30 4.97 -7.68
CA ILE A 14 -8.11 5.07 -6.48
C ILE A 14 -7.22 5.13 -5.23
N SER A 15 -6.22 4.25 -5.14
CA SER A 15 -5.22 4.23 -4.08
C SER A 15 -4.55 5.61 -3.92
N ARG A 16 -4.03 6.16 -5.02
CA ARG A 16 -3.39 7.49 -5.04
C ARG A 16 -4.35 8.62 -4.66
N ALA A 17 -5.56 8.61 -5.19
CA ALA A 17 -6.55 9.66 -4.91
C ALA A 17 -6.98 9.71 -3.44
N ASN A 18 -6.91 8.57 -2.74
CA ASN A 18 -7.32 8.46 -1.34
C ASN A 18 -6.14 8.42 -0.37
N ASN A 19 -4.88 8.48 -0.86
CA ASN A 19 -3.68 8.27 -0.05
C ASN A 19 -3.74 6.98 0.78
N VAL A 20 -4.24 5.90 0.18
CA VAL A 20 -4.33 4.57 0.82
C VAL A 20 -3.50 3.60 -0.02
N PRO A 21 -2.51 2.90 0.55
CA PRO A 21 -1.75 1.85 -0.15
C PRO A 21 -2.66 0.86 -0.88
N LEU A 22 -2.27 0.49 -2.10
CA LEU A 22 -3.06 -0.42 -2.94
C LEU A 22 -3.35 -1.74 -2.23
N ALA A 23 -2.35 -2.29 -1.53
CA ALA A 23 -2.48 -3.54 -0.80
C ALA A 23 -3.51 -3.48 0.35
N LEU A 24 -3.71 -2.33 1.00
CA LEU A 24 -4.78 -2.17 1.99
C LEU A 24 -6.16 -2.17 1.36
N ILE A 25 -6.31 -1.55 0.18
CA ILE A 25 -7.55 -1.61 -0.59
C ILE A 25 -7.83 -3.05 -1.00
N LEU A 26 -6.84 -3.78 -1.52
CA LEU A 26 -6.99 -5.20 -1.89
C LEU A 26 -7.43 -6.05 -0.69
N ARG A 27 -6.78 -5.89 0.45
CA ARG A 27 -7.09 -6.65 1.67
C ARG A 27 -8.47 -6.32 2.24
N ALA A 28 -8.92 -5.07 2.12
CA ALA A 28 -10.25 -4.66 2.55
C ALA A 28 -11.38 -5.19 1.65
N ASN A 29 -11.05 -5.67 0.44
CA ASN A 29 -12.01 -6.11 -0.57
C ASN A 29 -11.72 -7.53 -1.08
N PRO A 30 -11.66 -8.55 -0.19
CA PRO A 30 -11.34 -9.92 -0.59
C PRO A 30 -12.41 -10.57 -1.49
N TYR A 31 -13.56 -9.92 -1.64
CA TYR A 31 -14.71 -10.36 -2.43
C TYR A 31 -14.80 -9.68 -3.81
N VAL A 32 -13.92 -8.72 -4.11
CA VAL A 32 -13.92 -8.01 -5.40
C VAL A 32 -13.02 -8.76 -6.38
N ASP A 33 -13.52 -9.04 -7.58
CA ASP A 33 -12.69 -9.53 -8.68
C ASP A 33 -11.90 -8.36 -9.28
N ILE A 34 -10.67 -8.20 -8.82
CA ILE A 34 -9.78 -7.10 -9.20
C ILE A 34 -9.35 -7.13 -10.68
N TYR A 35 -9.48 -8.27 -11.35
CA TYR A 35 -9.19 -8.42 -12.77
C TYR A 35 -10.41 -8.10 -13.64
N ASN A 36 -11.58 -7.90 -13.03
CA ASN A 36 -12.84 -7.67 -13.72
C ASN A 36 -13.69 -6.57 -13.04
N LEU A 37 -13.06 -5.49 -12.58
CA LEU A 37 -13.76 -4.32 -12.02
C LEU A 37 -14.76 -3.70 -13.01
N GLN A 38 -16.02 -3.61 -12.61
CA GLN A 38 -17.11 -3.03 -13.40
C GLN A 38 -17.51 -1.66 -12.84
N VAL A 39 -18.01 -0.80 -13.74
CA VAL A 39 -18.62 0.47 -13.33
C VAL A 39 -19.84 0.18 -12.45
N GLY A 40 -19.89 0.82 -11.28
CA GLY A 40 -20.92 0.59 -10.27
C GLY A 40 -20.55 -0.41 -9.18
N ASP A 41 -19.43 -1.12 -9.31
CA ASP A 41 -18.93 -1.97 -8.21
C ASP A 41 -18.61 -1.12 -6.98
N GLU A 42 -18.88 -1.68 -5.81
CA GLU A 42 -18.58 -1.06 -4.52
C GLU A 42 -17.24 -1.54 -3.98
N LEU A 43 -16.37 -0.58 -3.68
CA LEU A 43 -15.04 -0.80 -3.12
C LEU A 43 -14.94 -0.15 -1.75
N CYS A 44 -14.60 -0.95 -0.74
CA CYS A 44 -14.26 -0.45 0.59
C CYS A 44 -12.87 0.20 0.56
N ILE A 45 -12.82 1.52 0.72
CA ILE A 45 -11.57 2.24 0.94
C ILE A 45 -11.36 2.37 2.44
N PRO A 46 -10.36 1.70 3.03
CA PRO A 46 -10.04 1.81 4.45
C PRO A 46 -9.36 3.16 4.71
N VAL A 47 -10.14 4.24 4.67
CA VAL A 47 -9.77 5.53 5.24
C VAL A 47 -9.86 5.39 6.76
N THR A 48 -8.83 4.83 7.38
CA THR A 48 -8.71 4.88 8.83
C THR A 48 -8.58 6.35 9.24
N SER A 49 -9.27 6.72 10.32
CA SER A 49 -8.95 7.90 11.14
C SER A 49 -7.43 8.06 11.24
N PRO A 50 -6.90 9.29 11.24
CA PRO A 50 -5.55 9.60 10.78
C PRO A 50 -4.61 8.50 11.23
N VAL A 51 -4.10 7.74 10.26
CA VAL A 51 -2.98 6.83 10.49
C VAL A 51 -2.03 7.64 11.33
N THR A 52 -1.88 7.29 12.61
CA THR A 52 -0.82 7.89 13.37
C THR A 52 0.42 7.32 12.72
N TRP A 53 0.99 8.07 11.76
CA TRP A 53 2.28 7.83 11.12
C TRP A 53 3.42 7.67 12.15
N ASN A 54 3.10 7.67 13.44
CA ASN A 54 3.96 7.45 14.58
C ASN A 54 4.43 5.99 14.68
N ASN A 55 3.72 5.04 14.06
CA ASN A 55 4.21 3.66 13.97
C ASN A 55 5.01 3.50 12.68
N VAL A 56 6.30 3.78 12.78
CA VAL A 56 7.30 3.43 11.76
C VAL A 56 8.29 2.43 12.35
N ILE A 57 8.60 1.38 11.60
CA ILE A 57 9.64 0.43 11.97
C ILE A 57 10.88 0.72 11.13
N PRO A 58 12.03 1.09 11.75
CA PRO A 58 13.28 1.14 11.01
C PRO A 58 13.70 -0.27 10.61
N TYR A 59 13.93 -0.50 9.33
CA TYR A 59 14.37 -1.78 8.76
C TYR A 59 15.70 -1.61 8.03
N VAL A 60 16.67 -2.46 8.37
CA VAL A 60 17.96 -2.51 7.68
C VAL A 60 17.85 -3.50 6.53
N VAL A 61 17.91 -2.99 5.31
CA VAL A 61 17.87 -3.78 4.08
C VAL A 61 19.00 -4.82 4.13
N GLN A 62 18.66 -6.11 4.12
CA GLN A 62 19.63 -7.19 3.98
C GLN A 62 19.76 -7.58 2.50
N ASP A 63 18.62 -7.84 1.88
CA ASP A 63 18.44 -8.16 0.47
C ASP A 63 16.99 -7.85 0.06
N GLU A 64 16.71 -7.87 -1.24
CA GLU A 64 15.37 -7.54 -1.78
C GLU A 64 14.31 -8.59 -1.44
N GLU A 65 14.68 -9.88 -1.35
CA GLU A 65 13.75 -10.99 -1.10
C GLU A 65 13.24 -10.95 0.35
N SER A 66 14.14 -10.72 1.31
CA SER A 66 13.82 -10.54 2.72
C SER A 66 12.98 -9.29 2.94
N LEU A 67 13.30 -8.18 2.26
CA LEU A 67 12.47 -6.97 2.30
C LEU A 67 11.06 -7.26 1.79
N GLN A 68 10.90 -7.88 0.63
CA GLN A 68 9.58 -8.19 0.08
C GLN A 68 8.75 -9.07 1.02
N ALA A 69 9.36 -10.05 1.69
CA ALA A 69 8.68 -10.88 2.69
C ALA A 69 8.16 -10.05 3.88
N VAL A 70 8.96 -9.11 4.38
CA VAL A 70 8.55 -8.18 5.45
C VAL A 70 7.40 -7.29 4.98
N LEU A 71 7.48 -6.72 3.78
CA LEU A 71 6.43 -5.87 3.24
C LEU A 71 5.11 -6.64 3.08
N ASN A 72 5.18 -7.88 2.60
CA ASN A 72 4.00 -8.76 2.48
C ASN A 72 3.35 -9.03 3.84
N GLN A 73 4.13 -9.21 4.91
CA GLN A 73 3.60 -9.40 6.27
C GLN A 73 2.76 -8.21 6.73
N TYR A 74 3.14 -6.99 6.33
CA TYR A 74 2.42 -5.76 6.67
C TYR A 74 1.40 -5.34 5.61
N GLY A 75 1.30 -6.07 4.49
CA GLY A 75 0.43 -5.71 3.38
C GLY A 75 0.84 -4.38 2.75
N LEU A 76 2.13 -4.17 2.54
CA LEU A 76 2.71 -2.98 1.93
C LEU A 76 3.25 -3.29 0.54
N ASP A 77 3.10 -2.34 -0.38
CA ASP A 77 3.77 -2.36 -1.66
C ASP A 77 5.16 -1.71 -1.55
N LEU A 78 6.15 -2.25 -2.27
CA LEU A 78 7.51 -1.72 -2.26
C LEU A 78 7.54 -0.26 -2.71
N GLN A 79 6.78 0.09 -3.74
CA GLN A 79 6.71 1.45 -4.25
C GLN A 79 6.12 2.41 -3.21
N ASP A 80 5.09 2.00 -2.48
CA ASP A 80 4.49 2.81 -1.42
C ASP A 80 5.50 3.09 -0.28
N VAL A 81 6.32 2.08 0.09
CA VAL A 81 7.38 2.25 1.10
C VAL A 81 8.49 3.15 0.60
N LEU A 82 8.93 3.00 -0.65
CA LEU A 82 9.94 3.87 -1.24
C LEU A 82 9.47 5.32 -1.29
N GLU A 83 8.24 5.56 -1.72
CA GLU A 83 7.63 6.90 -1.73
C GLU A 83 7.56 7.51 -0.32
N PHE A 84 7.19 6.72 0.69
CA PHE A 84 7.21 7.16 2.09
C PHE A 84 8.61 7.62 2.54
N ASN A 85 9.66 6.97 2.02
CA ASN A 85 11.05 7.32 2.29
C ASN A 85 11.62 8.37 1.31
N ASN A 86 10.80 8.96 0.43
CA ASN A 86 11.21 9.87 -0.65
C ASN A 86 12.28 9.25 -1.59
N MET A 87 12.17 7.96 -1.87
CA MET A 87 13.06 7.20 -2.74
C MET A 87 12.37 6.81 -4.05
N SER A 88 13.14 6.71 -5.14
CA SER A 88 12.70 6.14 -6.42
C SER A 88 13.45 4.82 -6.68
N GLY A 89 12.74 3.81 -7.18
CA GLY A 89 13.07 2.36 -7.15
C GLY A 89 14.37 1.84 -7.78
N MET A 90 15.53 2.35 -7.37
CA MET A 90 16.83 1.77 -7.73
C MET A 90 17.93 1.94 -6.66
N ASP A 91 17.63 2.55 -5.51
CA ASP A 91 18.64 2.93 -4.50
C ASP A 91 18.72 1.98 -3.29
N LEU A 92 18.05 0.82 -3.31
CA LEU A 92 18.09 -0.12 -2.19
C LEU A 92 19.43 -0.84 -2.14
N THR A 93 20.27 -0.46 -1.18
CA THR A 93 21.56 -1.09 -0.94
C THR A 93 21.54 -1.87 0.38
N PRO A 94 22.10 -3.09 0.43
CA PRO A 94 22.28 -3.80 1.69
C PRO A 94 22.98 -2.92 2.73
N GLY A 95 22.43 -2.88 3.95
CA GLY A 95 22.87 -2.00 5.04
C GLY A 95 22.14 -0.66 5.12
N MET A 96 21.37 -0.27 4.10
CA MET A 96 20.53 0.92 4.15
C MET A 96 19.40 0.74 5.17
N THR A 97 19.10 1.80 5.94
CA THR A 97 17.90 1.83 6.79
C THR A 97 16.76 2.53 6.05
N ILE A 98 15.62 1.87 5.94
CA ILE A 98 14.36 2.44 5.45
C ILE A 98 13.32 2.43 6.57
N LEU A 99 12.34 3.33 6.50
CA LEU A 99 11.21 3.37 7.43
C LEU A 99 10.03 2.60 6.83
N ILE A 100 9.55 1.58 7.54
CA ILE A 100 8.36 0.83 7.17
C ILE A 100 7.15 1.46 7.88
N PRO A 101 6.19 2.07 7.17
CA PRO A 101 4.97 2.60 7.78
C PRO A 101 4.04 1.43 8.16
N VAL A 102 3.81 1.23 9.46
CA VAL A 102 2.86 0.20 9.94
C VAL A 102 1.52 0.84 10.23
N TYR A 103 0.48 0.34 9.58
CA TYR A 103 -0.89 0.79 9.77
C TYR A 103 -1.56 -0.05 10.86
N ASP A 104 -1.98 0.59 11.95
CA ASP A 104 -2.82 -0.05 12.96
C ASP A 104 -4.17 -0.41 12.30
N MET A 105 -4.55 -1.67 12.37
CA MET A 105 -5.79 -2.22 11.79
C MET A 105 -6.93 -2.22 12.79
#